data_AF-A0A763UMS0-F1
#
_entry.id   AF-A0A763UMS0-F1
#
_cell.length_a   1.000
_cell.length_b   1.000
_cell.length_c   1.000
_cell.angle_alpha   90.00
_cell.angle_beta   90.00
_cell.angle_gamma   90.00
#
_symmetry.space_group_name_H-M   'P 1'
#
loop_
_entity.id
_entity.type
_entity.pdbx_description
1 polymer ?
#
loop_
_entity_poly.entity_id
_entity_poly.type
_entity_poly.pdbx_seq_one_letter_code
_entity_poly.pdbx_strand_id
1 'polypeptide(L)'
;MLEIVLSPVKAQQFTVTLGTQVCTIRLNQRTTGMYIDITVNGEPCLYGVLCLNNNRIVRYGYLPFQGDLFFSDTEGNHDPDWRGLGSRYRLYWLSPEELT
;
A
#
# COMPACT_ATOMS: atom_id res chain seq x y z
N MET A 1 -13.63 -1.90 1.94
CA MET A 1 -12.25 -1.77 1.44
C MET A 1 -12.30 -1.09 0.09
N LEU A 2 -11.30 -0.26 -0.22
CA LEU A 2 -11.15 0.41 -1.51
C LEU A 2 -9.93 -0.15 -2.24
N GLU A 3 -10.09 -0.55 -3.50
CA GLU A 3 -8.96 -1.00 -4.34
C GLU A 3 -8.22 0.21 -4.93
N ILE A 4 -6.89 0.21 -4.80
CA ILE A 4 -6.00 1.20 -5.43
C ILE A 4 -5.43 0.57 -6.70
N VAL A 5 -5.77 1.14 -7.85
CA VAL A 5 -5.31 0.66 -9.16
C VAL A 5 -3.82 0.95 -9.33
N LEU A 6 -3.06 -0.07 -9.71
CA LEU A 6 -1.61 0.01 -9.91
C LEU A 6 -1.23 -0.38 -11.35
N SER A 7 -0.08 0.10 -11.79
CA SER A 7 0.56 -0.37 -13.04
C SER A 7 1.63 -1.43 -12.76
N PRO A 8 1.83 -2.43 -13.64
CA PRO A 8 2.86 -3.46 -13.48
C PRO A 8 4.26 -2.95 -13.85
N VAL A 9 4.75 -1.98 -13.07
CA VAL A 9 6.08 -1.37 -13.23
C VAL A 9 6.88 -1.46 -11.95
N LYS A 10 8.22 -1.53 -12.07
CA LYS A 10 9.12 -1.66 -10.92
C LYS A 10 9.08 -0.48 -9.95
N ALA A 11 8.79 0.71 -10.43
CA ALA A 11 8.70 1.91 -9.61
C ALA A 11 7.54 2.77 -10.09
N GLN A 12 6.67 3.19 -9.17
CA GLN A 12 5.60 4.14 -9.45
C GLN A 12 5.34 5.03 -8.24
N GLN A 13 4.92 6.26 -8.52
CA GLN A 13 4.46 7.21 -7.51
C GLN A 13 3.14 7.80 -7.99
N PHE A 14 2.17 7.88 -7.09
CA PHE A 14 0.87 8.45 -7.37
C PHE A 14 0.28 9.09 -6.11
N THR A 15 -0.71 9.94 -6.32
CA THR A 15 -1.47 10.58 -5.25
C THR A 15 -2.90 10.07 -5.30
N VAL A 16 -3.42 9.66 -4.15
CA VAL A 16 -4.79 9.17 -3.97
C VAL A 16 -5.41 9.81 -2.74
N THR A 17 -6.70 10.10 -2.79
CA THR A 17 -7.45 10.56 -1.62
C THR A 17 -8.13 9.35 -0.98
N LEU A 18 -7.83 9.06 0.28
CA LEU A 18 -8.38 7.94 1.05
C LEU A 18 -9.18 8.49 2.22
N GLY A 19 -10.52 8.44 2.15
CA GLY A 19 -11.35 9.17 3.11
C GLY A 19 -11.12 10.69 3.00
N THR A 20 -10.58 11.30 4.06
CA THR A 20 -10.30 12.76 4.12
C THR A 20 -8.81 13.11 4.01
N GLN A 21 -7.94 12.12 3.80
CA GLN A 21 -6.49 12.31 3.72
C GLN A 21 -5.99 12.19 2.27
N VAL A 22 -5.09 13.10 1.88
CA VAL A 22 -4.37 13.03 0.60
C VAL A 22 -3.07 12.28 0.82
N CYS A 23 -2.94 11.11 0.21
CA CYS A 23 -1.79 10.24 0.36
C CYS A 23 -0.95 10.25 -0.91
N THR A 24 0.33 10.58 -0.80
CA THR A 24 1.32 10.28 -1.84
C THR A 24 1.97 8.95 -1.51
N ILE A 25 1.77 7.98 -2.38
CA ILE A 25 2.28 6.61 -2.24
C ILE A 25 3.33 6.38 -3.31
N ARG A 26 4.47 5.82 -2.88
CA ARG A 26 5.50 5.33 -3.81
C ARG A 26 5.77 3.86 -3.56
N LEU A 27 5.76 3.08 -4.63
CA LEU A 27 6.10 1.67 -4.63
C LEU A 27 7.38 1.46 -5.41
N ASN A 28 8.30 0.65 -4.85
CA ASN A 28 9.56 0.32 -5.49
C ASN A 28 9.91 -1.16 -5.29
N GLN A 29 10.06 -1.88 -6.39
CA GLN A 29 10.68 -3.20 -6.42
C GLN A 29 12.19 -3.08 -6.18
N ARG A 30 12.68 -3.81 -5.19
CA ARG A 30 14.10 -4.07 -4.95
C ARG A 30 14.40 -5.55 -5.14
N THR A 31 15.67 -5.93 -5.09
CA THR A 31 16.09 -7.34 -5.15
C THR A 31 15.54 -8.18 -3.99
N THR A 32 15.17 -7.54 -2.88
CA THR A 32 14.67 -8.17 -1.66
C THR A 32 13.15 -8.10 -1.49
N GLY A 33 12.42 -7.48 -2.41
CA GLY A 33 10.95 -7.37 -2.34
C GLY A 33 10.40 -6.03 -2.81
N MET A 34 9.08 -5.87 -2.70
CA MET A 34 8.37 -4.62 -2.97
C MET A 34 8.32 -3.75 -1.72
N TYR A 35 8.68 -2.47 -1.84
CA TYR A 35 8.70 -1.52 -0.73
C TYR A 35 7.75 -0.36 -0.98
N ILE A 36 7.14 0.13 0.10
CA ILE A 36 6.21 1.25 0.08
C ILE A 36 6.69 2.40 0.96
N ASP A 37 6.47 3.60 0.43
CA ASP A 37 6.66 4.90 1.07
C ASP A 37 5.30 5.62 1.07
N ILE A 38 4.93 6.25 2.19
CA ILE A 38 3.66 6.99 2.33
C ILE A 38 3.92 8.35 2.96
N THR A 39 3.39 9.39 2.32
CA THR A 39 3.30 10.76 2.84
C THR A 39 1.83 11.13 2.89
N VAL A 40 1.37 11.72 3.99
CA VAL A 40 -0.04 12.06 4.23
C VAL A 40 -0.16 13.55 4.45
N ASN A 41 -0.98 14.22 3.64
CA ASN A 41 -1.20 15.68 3.71
C ASN A 41 0.11 16.50 3.70
N GLY A 42 1.13 16.01 2.98
CA GLY A 42 2.45 16.63 2.90
C GLY A 42 3.43 16.22 3.99
N GLU A 43 2.98 15.52 5.04
CA GLU A 43 3.81 15.06 6.14
C GLU A 43 4.26 13.60 5.95
N PRO A 44 5.53 13.28 6.26
CA PRO A 44 6.01 11.90 6.28
C PRO A 44 5.15 10.99 7.17
N CYS A 45 4.71 9.86 6.65
CA CYS A 45 4.06 8.82 7.45
C CYS A 45 5.01 7.65 7.70
N LEU A 46 5.47 6.99 6.64
CA LEU A 46 6.41 5.87 6.73
C LEU A 46 7.20 5.73 5.43
N TYR A 47 8.40 5.16 5.51
CA TYR A 47 9.27 4.93 4.37
C TYR A 47 9.97 3.58 4.46
N GLY A 48 10.13 2.93 3.32
CA GLY A 48 10.87 1.67 3.20
C GLY A 48 10.21 0.49 3.90
N VAL A 49 8.87 0.45 3.98
CA VAL A 49 8.16 -0.70 4.56
C VAL A 49 8.04 -1.81 3.51
N LEU A 50 8.41 -3.03 3.89
CA LEU A 50 8.29 -4.21 3.03
C LEU A 50 6.81 -4.60 2.89
N CYS A 51 6.36 -4.77 1.64
CA CYS A 51 5.01 -5.22 1.32
C CYS A 51 4.96 -6.75 1.39
N LEU A 52 4.08 -7.28 2.24
CA LEU A 52 3.85 -8.72 2.40
C LEU A 52 2.38 -9.05 2.12
N ASN A 53 2.10 -10.27 1.69
CA ASN A 53 0.75 -10.72 1.38
C ASN A 53 -0.14 -10.69 2.63
N ASN A 54 -1.34 -10.12 2.49
CA ASN A 54 -2.38 -10.01 3.52
C ASN A 54 -1.89 -9.42 4.85
N ASN A 55 -0.87 -8.58 4.76
CA ASN A 55 -0.24 -7.99 5.93
C ASN A 55 -0.43 -6.47 5.92
N ARG A 56 -0.88 -5.95 7.07
CA ARG A 56 -1.03 -4.51 7.29
C ARG A 56 0.31 -3.78 7.15
N ILE A 57 0.30 -2.65 6.44
CA ILE A 57 1.48 -1.84 6.13
C ILE A 57 1.73 -0.79 7.22
N VAL A 58 0.68 -0.07 7.63
CA VAL A 58 0.80 1.05 8.58
C VAL A 58 0.82 0.52 10.01
N ARG A 59 -0.15 -0.33 10.38
CA ARG A 59 -0.29 -1.07 11.66
C ARG A 59 -0.43 -0.26 12.94
N TYR A 60 0.23 0.89 13.02
CA TYR A 60 0.40 1.64 14.25
C TYR A 60 -0.49 2.89 14.24
N GLY A 61 -1.43 2.95 15.18
CA GLY A 61 -2.39 4.06 15.26
C GLY A 61 -1.78 5.42 15.62
N TYR A 62 -0.50 5.50 15.99
CA TYR A 62 0.20 6.78 16.21
C TYR A 62 0.73 7.40 14.91
N LEU A 63 0.80 6.64 13.82
CA LEU A 63 1.24 7.16 12.53
C LEU A 63 0.14 8.04 11.93
N PRO A 64 0.50 9.09 11.15
CA PRO A 64 -0.46 10.03 10.60
C PRO A 64 -1.19 9.46 9.38
N PHE A 65 -1.83 8.29 9.52
CA PHE A 65 -2.58 7.63 8.47
C PHE A 65 -3.89 7.05 9.03
N GLN A 66 -5.01 7.41 8.41
CA GLN A 66 -6.33 6.91 8.77
C GLN A 66 -6.64 5.59 8.06
N GLY A 67 -6.87 4.53 8.82
CA GLY A 67 -7.09 3.19 8.28
C GLY A 67 -5.80 2.40 8.12
N ASP A 68 -5.77 1.44 7.20
CA ASP A 68 -4.55 0.69 6.87
C ASP A 68 -4.52 0.31 5.40
N LEU A 69 -3.34 -0.06 4.91
CA LEU A 69 -3.13 -0.62 3.58
C LEU A 69 -2.64 -2.06 3.69
N PHE A 70 -3.03 -2.90 2.75
CA PHE A 70 -2.47 -4.23 2.60
C PHE A 70 -2.50 -4.68 1.14
N PHE A 71 -1.55 -5.53 0.77
CA PHE A 71 -1.61 -6.26 -0.50
C PHE A 71 -2.34 -7.58 -0.32
N SER A 72 -3.07 -8.00 -1.35
CA SER A 72 -3.64 -9.35 -1.43
C SER A 72 -3.24 -10.01 -2.75
N ASP A 73 -2.72 -11.23 -2.67
CA ASP A 73 -2.54 -12.14 -3.79
C ASP A 73 -3.86 -12.85 -4.11
N THR A 74 -4.46 -12.54 -5.26
CA THR A 74 -5.75 -13.12 -5.66
C THR A 74 -5.65 -14.49 -6.31
N GLU A 75 -4.43 -14.96 -6.59
CA GLU A 75 -4.19 -16.23 -7.31
C GLU A 75 -3.37 -17.23 -6.47
N GLY A 76 -3.02 -16.88 -5.23
CA GLY A 76 -2.20 -17.72 -4.38
C GLY A 76 -1.88 -17.08 -3.04
N ASN A 77 -0.67 -17.33 -2.55
CA ASN A 77 -0.21 -16.83 -1.27
C ASN A 77 1.27 -16.37 -1.32
N HIS A 78 1.58 -15.48 -2.27
CA HIS A 78 2.93 -14.91 -2.43
C HIS A 78 2.95 -13.42 -2.16
N ASP A 79 4.06 -12.92 -1.65
CA ASP A 79 4.31 -11.48 -1.51
C ASP A 79 4.31 -10.78 -2.88
N PRO A 80 3.91 -9.49 -2.93
CA PRO A 80 3.77 -8.76 -4.18
C PRO A 80 5.10 -8.58 -4.92
N ASP A 81 5.06 -8.82 -6.23
CA ASP A 81 6.12 -8.47 -7.19
C ASP A 81 5.55 -7.58 -8.30
N TRP A 82 6.39 -6.70 -8.83
CA TRP A 82 6.01 -5.71 -9.83
C TRP A 82 5.28 -6.29 -11.06
N ARG A 83 5.56 -7.53 -11.46
CA ARG A 83 4.96 -8.17 -12.65
C ARG A 83 3.45 -8.38 -12.53
N GLY A 84 2.95 -8.53 -11.29
CA GLY A 84 1.54 -8.82 -11.02
C GLY A 84 0.77 -7.66 -10.39
N LEU A 85 1.35 -6.47 -10.27
CA LEU A 85 0.66 -5.32 -9.66
C LEU A 85 -0.56 -4.91 -10.49
N GLY A 86 -1.68 -4.67 -9.81
CA GLY A 86 -2.94 -4.24 -10.42
C GLY A 86 -3.72 -5.38 -11.08
N SER A 87 -3.19 -6.61 -11.07
CA SER A 87 -3.90 -7.81 -11.51
C SER A 87 -3.97 -8.84 -10.39
N ARG A 88 -2.89 -9.62 -10.21
CA ARG A 88 -2.75 -10.64 -9.16
C ARG A 88 -2.51 -10.03 -7.78
N TYR A 89 -1.62 -9.05 -7.70
CA TYR A 89 -1.29 -8.37 -6.46
C TYR A 89 -2.04 -7.04 -6.41
N ARG A 90 -3.10 -7.01 -5.60
CA ARG A 90 -3.97 -5.85 -5.45
C ARG A 90 -3.67 -5.14 -4.14
N LEU A 91 -3.58 -3.82 -4.19
CA LEU A 91 -3.42 -2.98 -3.02
C LEU A 91 -4.79 -2.48 -2.59
N TYR A 92 -5.13 -2.70 -1.33
CA TYR A 92 -6.39 -2.27 -0.74
C TYR A 92 -6.15 -1.30 0.41
N TRP A 93 -7.10 -0.38 0.57
CA TRP A 93 -7.28 0.44 1.76
C TRP A 93 -8.46 -0.05 2.58
N LEU A 94 -8.24 -0.22 3.88
CA LEU A 94 -9.26 -0.42 4.89
C LEU A 94 -9.52 0.91 5.58
N SER A 95 -10.78 1.32 5.66
CA SER A 95 -11.14 2.53 6.40
C SER A 95 -10.99 2.30 7.92
N PRO A 96 -10.90 3.37 8.73
CA PRO A 96 -10.84 3.23 10.19
C PRO A 96 -11.97 2.37 10.77
N GLU A 97 -13.17 2.46 10.20
CA GLU A 97 -14.36 1.69 10.61
C GLU A 97 -14.27 0.20 10.25
N GLU A 98 -13.41 -0.17 9.30
CA GLU A 98 -13.19 -1.56 8.90
C GLU A 98 -12.10 -2.26 9.72
N LEU A 99 -11.37 -1.50 10.55
CA LEU A 99 -10.31 -2.02 11.44
C LEU A 99 -10.80 -2.36 12.84
N THR A 100 -12.06 -2.04 13.17
CA THR A 100 -12.68 -2.31 14.47
C THR A 100 -13.20 -3.73 14.60
#